data_AF-A0A2G9TY90-F1
#
_entry.id   AF-A0A2G9TY90-F1
#
_cell.length_a   1.000
_cell.length_b   1.000
_cell.length_c   1.000
_cell.angle_alpha   90.00
_cell.angle_beta   90.00
_cell.angle_gamma   90.00
#
_symmetry.space_group_name_H-M   'P 1'
#
loop_
_entity.id
_entity.type
_entity.pdbx_description
1 polymer ?
#
loop_
_entity_poly.entity_id
_entity_poly.type
_entity_poly.pdbx_seq_one_letter_code
_entity_poly.pdbx_strand_id
1 'polypeptide(L)'
;GGQVKCFCDRDSCDDNLLCQGDYCFIGLRREDGGETPKLRQHCASASEIPYLTGGHARCEERIDNWQEVCKCEEDFCNTFAYLRSSIDSRQDRRDVVQFTKQDAPYPPVQTRP
;
A
#
# COMPACT_ATOMS: atom_id res chain seq x y z
N GLY A 1 15.65 -5.92 18.04
CA GLY A 1 14.38 -5.44 17.46
C GLY A 1 13.28 -6.10 18.23
N GLY A 2 12.25 -5.36 18.62
CA GLY A 2 11.07 -5.93 19.27
C GLY A 2 10.20 -6.64 18.24
N GLN A 3 9.58 -7.75 18.62
CA GLN A 3 8.56 -8.40 17.81
C GLN A 3 7.27 -7.58 17.86
N VAL A 4 6.62 -7.41 16.72
CA VAL A 4 5.32 -6.74 16.59
C VAL A 4 4.20 -7.77 16.50
N LYS A 5 3.04 -7.45 17.06
CA LYS A 5 1.82 -8.26 16.96
C LYS A 5 1.03 -7.85 15.73
N CYS A 6 0.58 -8.81 14.94
CA CYS A 6 -0.12 -8.55 13.69
C CYS A 6 -1.46 -9.29 13.65
N PHE A 7 -2.43 -8.75 12.90
CA PHE A 7 -3.57 -9.56 12.49
C PHE A 7 -3.11 -10.62 11.50
N CYS A 8 -3.69 -11.81 11.59
CA CYS A 8 -3.44 -12.89 10.66
C CYS A 8 -4.75 -13.45 10.12
N ASP A 9 -4.79 -13.73 8.83
CA ASP A 9 -5.93 -14.42 8.24
C ASP A 9 -5.91 -15.92 8.56
N ARG A 10 -7.09 -16.54 8.58
CA ARG A 10 -7.27 -17.95 9.01
C ARG A 10 -6.49 -18.93 8.13
N ASP A 11 -6.37 -18.62 6.84
CA ASP A 11 -5.67 -19.44 5.86
C ASP A 11 -4.15 -19.34 6.00
N SER A 12 -3.66 -18.36 6.77
CA SER A 12 -2.25 -18.07 6.97
C SER A 12 -1.72 -18.56 8.30
N CYS A 13 -2.55 -18.56 9.36
CA CYS A 13 -2.12 -18.85 10.72
C CYS A 13 -2.93 -19.97 11.40
N ASP A 14 -3.46 -20.94 10.63
CA ASP A 14 -4.15 -22.13 11.16
C ASP A 14 -5.22 -21.78 12.22
N ASP A 15 -6.20 -20.95 11.84
CA ASP A 15 -7.26 -20.40 12.72
C ASP A 15 -6.81 -19.43 13.83
N ASN A 16 -5.51 -19.20 14.03
CA ASN A 16 -5.03 -18.15 14.92
C ASN A 16 -5.13 -16.78 14.23
N LEU A 17 -5.98 -15.89 14.75
CA LEU A 17 -6.21 -14.58 14.16
C LEU A 17 -5.07 -13.57 14.41
N LEU A 18 -4.04 -13.98 15.17
CA LEU A 18 -2.93 -13.13 15.57
C LEU A 18 -1.60 -13.86 15.40
N CYS A 19 -0.56 -13.15 14.99
CA CYS A 19 0.79 -13.68 14.98
C CYS A 19 1.83 -12.61 15.34
N GLN A 20 3.09 -13.01 15.56
CA GLN A 20 4.18 -12.12 15.95
C GLN A 20 5.37 -12.29 15.00
N GLY A 21 5.97 -11.18 14.59
CA GLY A 21 7.13 -11.17 13.69
C GLY A 21 7.91 -9.86 13.77
N ASP A 22 8.85 -9.67 12.85
CA ASP A 22 9.60 -8.41 12.75
C ASP A 22 8.75 -7.31 12.10
N TYR A 23 7.83 -7.70 11.21
CA TYR A 23 6.95 -6.80 10.46
C TYR A 23 5.55 -7.41 10.34
N CYS A 24 4.54 -6.54 10.24
CA CYS A 24 3.21 -6.94 9.76
C CYS A 24 3.08 -6.62 8.28
N PHE A 25 2.31 -7.42 7.55
CA PHE A 25 1.90 -7.11 6.20
C PHE A 25 0.41 -7.29 5.96
N ILE A 26 -0.09 -6.53 4.98
CA ILE A 26 -1.45 -6.63 4.45
C ILE A 26 -1.41 -6.41 2.94
N GLY A 27 -2.21 -7.15 2.19
CA GLY A 27 -2.28 -6.97 0.74
C GLY A 27 -3.40 -7.74 0.08
N LEU A 28 -3.54 -7.52 -1.22
CA LEU A 28 -4.47 -8.23 -2.09
C LEU A 28 -3.69 -9.24 -2.93
N ARG A 29 -3.92 -10.53 -2.68
CA ARG A 29 -3.26 -11.64 -3.38
C ARG A 29 -4.26 -12.41 -4.22
N ARG A 30 -3.92 -12.71 -5.48
CA ARG A 30 -4.66 -13.69 -6.28
C ARG A 30 -4.17 -15.09 -5.91
N GLU A 31 -5.11 -15.99 -5.63
CA GLU A 31 -4.81 -17.41 -5.49
C GLU A 31 -4.81 -18.07 -6.86
N ASP A 32 -4.06 -19.16 -7.00
CA ASP A 32 -3.95 -19.87 -8.27
C ASP A 32 -5.33 -20.41 -8.69
N GLY A 33 -5.85 -19.91 -9.81
CA GLY A 33 -7.18 -20.25 -10.32
C GLY A 33 -8.33 -19.38 -9.78
N GLY A 34 -8.04 -18.36 -8.96
CA GLY A 34 -9.03 -17.38 -8.49
C GLY A 34 -9.01 -16.09 -9.32
N GLU A 35 -10.15 -15.70 -9.89
CA GLU A 35 -10.32 -14.42 -10.59
C GLU A 35 -10.30 -13.22 -9.62
N THR A 36 -10.75 -13.43 -8.37
CA THR A 36 -10.90 -12.35 -7.39
C THR A 36 -9.73 -12.34 -6.40
N PRO A 37 -8.98 -11.22 -6.28
CA PRO A 37 -7.92 -11.10 -5.28
C PRO A 37 -8.53 -11.07 -3.87
N LYS A 38 -7.91 -11.80 -2.94
CA LYS A 38 -8.31 -11.86 -1.54
C LYS A 38 -7.40 -11.00 -0.67
N LEU A 39 -7.98 -10.41 0.38
CA LEU A 39 -7.23 -9.72 1.40
C LEU A 39 -6.45 -10.74 2.24
N ARG A 40 -5.15 -10.54 2.38
CA ARG A 40 -4.26 -11.35 3.21
C ARG A 40 -3.62 -10.48 4.27
N GLN A 41 -3.51 -11.02 5.47
CA GLN A 41 -2.90 -10.36 6.63
C GLN A 41 -2.00 -11.38 7.32
N HIS A 42 -0.78 -10.97 7.66
CA HIS A 42 0.16 -11.82 8.39
C HIS A 42 1.27 -10.98 9.03
N CYS A 43 2.11 -11.64 9.82
CA CYS A 43 3.44 -11.19 10.24
C CYS A 43 4.53 -11.88 9.40
N ALA A 44 5.72 -11.32 9.33
CA ALA A 44 6.87 -12.01 8.77
C ALA A 44 8.15 -11.71 9.53
N SER A 45 9.11 -12.61 9.41
CA SER A 45 10.50 -12.35 9.78
C SER A 45 11.25 -11.59 8.67
N ALA A 46 12.31 -10.88 9.03
CA ALA A 46 13.15 -10.13 8.09
C ALA A 46 13.73 -11.00 6.96
N SER A 47 13.81 -12.32 7.17
CA SER A 47 14.28 -13.31 6.18
C SER A 47 13.19 -13.84 5.23
N GLU A 48 11.91 -13.70 5.57
CA GLU A 48 10.80 -14.33 4.84
C GLU A 48 10.27 -13.50 3.68
N ILE A 49 10.52 -12.18 3.68
CA ILE A 49 10.01 -11.30 2.63
C ILE A 49 11.13 -10.57 1.89
N PRO A 50 11.89 -11.27 1.03
CA PRO A 50 13.00 -10.66 0.28
C PRO A 50 12.54 -9.48 -0.57
N TYR A 51 11.30 -9.49 -1.08
CA TYR A 51 10.75 -8.41 -1.92
C TYR A 51 10.27 -7.17 -1.15
N LEU A 52 10.16 -7.23 0.18
CA LEU A 52 9.86 -6.08 1.04
C LEU A 52 11.07 -5.63 1.86
N THR A 53 12.27 -6.14 1.59
CA THR A 53 13.52 -5.74 2.27
C THR A 53 14.00 -4.32 1.91
N GLY A 54 13.38 -3.68 0.92
CA GLY A 54 13.70 -2.30 0.51
C GLY A 54 13.25 -1.26 1.54
N GLY A 55 14.18 -0.38 1.95
CA GLY A 55 13.96 0.68 2.92
C GLY A 55 13.11 1.87 2.46
N HIS A 56 12.41 1.80 1.32
CA HIS A 56 11.86 3.02 0.69
C HIS A 56 10.41 2.95 0.18
N ALA A 57 9.72 1.83 0.28
CA ALA A 57 8.29 1.78 -0.02
C ALA A 57 7.53 1.03 1.08
N ARG A 58 6.57 1.70 1.71
CA ARG A 58 5.64 1.06 2.66
C ARG A 58 4.77 0.01 1.96
N CYS A 59 4.63 0.10 0.64
CA CYS A 59 3.82 -0.81 -0.16
C CYS A 59 4.35 -0.94 -1.59
N GLU A 60 4.19 -2.13 -2.16
CA GLU A 60 4.60 -2.49 -3.51
C GLU A 60 3.40 -3.03 -4.31
N GLU A 61 3.44 -2.88 -5.64
CA GLU A 61 2.39 -3.34 -6.57
C GLU A 61 2.95 -4.37 -7.55
N ARG A 62 2.08 -5.26 -8.05
CA ARG A 62 2.38 -6.21 -9.15
C ARG A 62 3.61 -7.08 -8.88
N ILE A 63 3.81 -7.50 -7.62
CA ILE A 63 4.85 -8.46 -7.25
C ILE A 63 4.22 -9.85 -7.22
N ASP A 64 4.69 -10.75 -8.08
CA ASP A 64 4.17 -12.11 -8.20
C ASP A 64 2.64 -12.13 -8.33
N ASN A 65 1.97 -12.82 -7.40
CA ASN A 65 0.51 -12.92 -7.33
C ASN A 65 -0.13 -11.80 -6.47
N TRP A 66 0.65 -10.83 -5.99
CA TRP A 66 0.14 -9.67 -5.27
C TRP A 66 -0.24 -8.57 -6.24
N GLN A 67 -1.50 -8.14 -6.15
CA GLN A 67 -1.92 -6.88 -6.75
C GLN A 67 -1.24 -5.73 -6.03
N GLU A 68 -1.25 -5.79 -4.69
CA GLU A 68 -0.63 -4.82 -3.80
C GLU A 68 -0.31 -5.46 -2.46
N VAL A 69 0.81 -5.08 -1.86
CA VAL A 69 1.22 -5.54 -0.53
C VAL A 69 1.93 -4.42 0.21
N CYS A 70 1.62 -4.27 1.49
CA CYS A 70 2.14 -3.25 2.38
C CYS A 70 2.80 -3.88 3.61
N LYS A 71 3.87 -3.25 4.12
CA LYS A 71 4.51 -3.61 5.40
C LYS A 71 4.41 -2.47 6.42
N CYS A 72 4.35 -2.81 7.70
CA CYS A 72 4.38 -1.86 8.81
C CYS A 72 4.99 -2.48 10.08
N GLU A 73 5.40 -1.62 11.02
CA GLU A 73 6.24 -1.95 12.18
C GLU A 73 5.58 -1.61 13.54
N GLU A 74 4.27 -1.34 13.54
CA GLU A 74 3.50 -1.05 14.76
C GLU A 74 2.57 -2.23 15.09
N ASP A 75 2.26 -2.42 16.37
CA ASP A 75 1.32 -3.46 16.78
C ASP A 75 -0.06 -3.25 16.10
N PHE A 76 -0.55 -4.30 15.46
CA PHE A 76 -1.84 -4.39 14.78
C PHE A 76 -2.01 -3.38 13.63
N CYS A 77 -0.91 -2.90 13.05
CA CYS A 77 -0.92 -1.88 11.99
C CYS A 77 -1.50 -2.37 10.66
N ASN A 78 -1.50 -3.68 10.42
CA ASN A 78 -1.90 -4.29 9.15
C ASN A 78 -3.43 -4.36 9.00
N THR A 79 -4.09 -3.20 9.07
CA THR A 79 -5.54 -3.05 8.92
C THR A 79 -5.92 -2.69 7.49
N PHE A 80 -7.18 -2.97 7.12
CA PHE A 80 -7.71 -2.53 5.82
C PHE A 80 -7.63 -1.00 5.63
N ALA A 81 -7.81 -0.23 6.71
CA ALA A 81 -7.66 1.22 6.69
C ALA A 81 -6.23 1.64 6.29
N TYR A 82 -5.22 0.93 6.80
CA TYR A 82 -3.82 1.15 6.42
C TYR A 82 -3.57 0.88 4.95
N LEU A 83 -4.05 -0.27 4.43
CA LEU A 83 -3.97 -0.61 3.01
C LEU A 83 -4.70 0.42 2.13
N ARG A 84 -5.86 0.91 2.53
CA ARG A 84 -6.59 1.89 1.74
C ARG A 84 -5.87 3.24 1.70
N SER A 85 -5.37 3.69 2.86
CA SER A 85 -4.62 4.94 2.98
C SER A 85 -3.34 4.93 2.15
N SER A 86 -2.66 3.79 2.02
CA SER A 86 -1.46 3.68 1.19
C SER A 86 -1.75 3.70 -0.31
N ILE A 87 -2.94 3.30 -0.75
CA ILE A 87 -3.44 3.46 -2.12
C ILE A 87 -3.73 4.94 -2.40
N ASP A 88 -4.52 5.56 -1.53
CA ASP A 88 -4.98 6.94 -1.73
C ASP A 88 -3.80 7.93 -1.71
N SER A 89 -2.85 7.75 -0.79
CA SER A 89 -1.62 8.56 -0.70
C SER A 89 -0.75 8.48 -1.96
N ARG A 90 -0.88 7.40 -2.75
CA ARG A 90 -0.17 7.24 -4.02
C ARG A 90 -0.91 7.87 -5.19
N GLN A 91 -2.24 7.88 -5.18
CA GLN A 91 -3.02 8.62 -6.19
C GLN A 91 -2.73 10.11 -6.13
N ASP A 92 -2.67 10.69 -4.92
CA ASP A 92 -2.34 12.11 -4.72
C ASP A 92 -0.95 12.47 -5.31
N ARG A 93 0.03 11.56 -5.21
CA ARG A 93 1.36 11.75 -5.84
C ARG A 93 1.34 11.70 -7.37
N ARG A 94 0.35 11.06 -7.99
CA ARG A 94 0.21 11.01 -9.46
C ARG A 94 -0.61 12.19 -9.99
N ASP A 95 -1.48 12.77 -9.16
CA ASP A 95 -2.33 13.93 -9.47
C ASP A 95 -1.77 15.25 -8.91
N VAL A 96 -0.44 15.42 -8.90
CA VAL A 96 0.17 16.74 -8.65
C VAL A 96 -0.09 17.62 -9.87
N VAL A 97 -1.29 18.21 -9.93
CA VAL A 97 -1.60 19.31 -10.82
C VAL A 97 -0.76 20.49 -10.35
N GLN A 98 0.35 20.75 -11.05
CA GLN A 98 1.07 22.00 -10.88
C GLN A 98 0.15 23.15 -11.33
N PHE A 99 -0.45 23.84 -10.38
CA PHE A 99 -1.06 25.14 -10.62
C PHE A 99 0.06 26.15 -10.87
N THR A 100 0.62 26.15 -12.07
CA THR A 100 1.44 27.28 -12.54
C THR A 100 0.50 28.48 -12.66
N LYS A 101 0.68 29.45 -11.76
CA LYS A 101 0.05 30.77 -11.88
C LYS A 101 0.43 31.35 -13.24
N GLN A 102 -0.54 31.46 -14.13
CA GLN A 102 -0.35 32.01 -15.46
C GLN A 102 -0.35 33.54 -15.35
N ASP A 103 0.82 34.15 -15.09
CA ASP A 103 1.01 35.62 -15.13
C ASP A 103 1.03 36.12 -16.60
N ALA A 104 0.03 35.76 -17.40
CA ALA A 104 -0.11 36.26 -18.76
C ALA A 104 -0.91 37.57 -18.75
N PRO A 105 -0.36 38.68 -19.28
CA PRO A 105 -1.13 39.90 -19.47
C PRO A 105 -2.28 39.64 -20.46
N TYR A 106 -3.49 40.09 -20.13
CA TYR A 106 -4.63 40.02 -21.04
C TYR A 106 -4.32 40.75 -22.36
N PRO A 107 -4.67 40.17 -23.53
CA PRO A 107 -4.49 40.88 -24.79
C PRO A 107 -5.42 42.10 -24.84
N PRO A 108 -4.98 43.22 -25.46
CA PRO A 108 -5.78 44.43 -25.53
C PRO A 108 -7.04 44.20 -26.38
N VAL A 109 -8.18 44.67 -25.86
CA VAL A 109 -9.47 44.63 -26.54
C VAL A 109 -9.40 45.54 -27.77
N GLN A 110 -9.38 44.95 -28.96
CA GLN A 110 -9.58 45.72 -30.19
C GLN A 110 -11.05 46.09 -30.31
N THR A 111 -11.35 47.38 -30.26
CA THR A 111 -12.66 47.93 -30.61
C THR A 111 -12.92 47.62 -32.08
N ARG A 112 -13.93 46.78 -32.33
CA ARG A 112 -14.41 46.45 -33.68
C ARG A 112 -15.05 47.69 -34.31
N PRO A 113 -14.83 47.96 -35.62
CA PRO A 113 -15.50 49.05 -36.33
C PRO A 113 -17.02 48.88 -36.39
#